data_AF-A0A2E6P0I8-F1
#
_entry.id   AF-A0A2E6P0I8-F1
#
_cell.length_a   1.000
_cell.length_b   1.000
_cell.length_c   1.000
_cell.angle_alpha   90.00
_cell.angle_beta   90.00
_cell.angle_gamma   90.00
#
_symmetry.space_group_name_H-M   'P 1'
#
loop_
_entity.id
_entity.type
_entity.pdbx_description
1 polymer ?
#
loop_
_entity_poly.entity_id
_entity_poly.type
_entity_poly.pdbx_seq_one_letter_code
_entity_poly.pdbx_strand_id
1 'polypeptide(L)'
;MAIRLGDTAPDFTAETTEGTIELHKYLGDGWGILFSHPKDYTPVCTTELGRVANLKSEFDKRNVKVLALSVDPVDDHKGWINDINETQSCSVNYPIIADPDKKIAEMYDMIHPNALNNL
;
A
#
# COMPACT_ATOMS: atom_id res chain seq x y z
N MET A 1 -15.51 5.12 11.71
CA MET A 1 -16.67 4.98 10.81
C MET A 1 -16.11 4.62 9.47
N ALA A 2 -16.55 3.51 8.87
CA ALA A 2 -16.10 3.11 7.54
C ALA A 2 -16.34 4.23 6.51
N ILE A 3 -15.34 4.48 5.66
CA ILE A 3 -15.48 5.35 4.50
C ILE A 3 -16.56 4.80 3.55
N ARG A 4 -17.36 5.68 2.95
CA ARG A 4 -18.44 5.34 2.02
C ARG A 4 -18.20 5.96 0.66
N LEU A 5 -18.95 5.47 -0.34
CA LEU A 5 -18.91 6.04 -1.69
C LEU A 5 -19.33 7.51 -1.66
N GLY A 6 -18.48 8.37 -2.22
CA GLY A 6 -18.68 9.81 -2.28
C GLY A 6 -18.07 10.58 -1.11
N ASP A 7 -17.57 9.90 -0.08
CA ASP A 7 -16.80 10.55 0.98
C ASP A 7 -15.45 11.03 0.45
N THR A 8 -14.98 12.16 0.96
CA THR A 8 -13.58 12.56 0.77
C THR A 8 -12.69 11.54 1.45
N ALA A 9 -11.72 10.98 0.70
CA ALA A 9 -10.74 10.06 1.24
C ALA A 9 -10.02 10.69 2.44
N PRO A 10 -10.00 10.06 3.63
CA PRO A 10 -9.28 10.57 4.79
C PRO A 10 -7.82 10.87 4.47
N ASP A 11 -7.40 12.10 4.74
CA ASP A 11 -6.02 12.50 4.52
C ASP A 11 -5.12 12.02 5.66
N PHE A 12 -3.86 11.74 5.35
CA PHE A 12 -2.87 11.28 6.31
C PHE A 12 -1.45 11.62 5.87
N THR A 13 -0.55 11.65 6.84
CA THR A 13 0.91 11.67 6.61
C THR A 13 1.49 10.35 7.07
N ALA A 14 2.30 9.70 6.23
CA ALA A 14 2.85 8.37 6.54
C ALA A 14 4.27 8.20 6.00
N GLU A 15 5.05 7.38 6.71
CA GLU A 15 6.34 6.90 6.21
C GLU A 15 6.12 5.81 5.16
N THR A 16 6.90 5.85 4.09
CA THR A 16 6.85 4.85 3.01
C THR A 16 8.24 4.43 2.57
N THR A 17 8.32 3.40 1.74
CA THR A 17 9.56 2.97 1.08
C THR A 17 10.21 4.05 0.21
N GLU A 18 9.46 5.06 -0.23
CA GLU A 18 9.94 6.20 -1.04
C GLU A 18 10.06 7.51 -0.23
N GLY A 19 9.95 7.44 1.10
CA GLY A 19 9.98 8.58 2.02
C GLY A 19 8.60 8.99 2.54
N THR A 20 8.56 10.05 3.35
CA THR A 20 7.31 10.55 3.93
C THR A 20 6.39 11.13 2.86
N ILE A 21 5.12 10.74 2.86
CA ILE A 21 4.09 11.29 1.99
C ILE A 21 2.93 11.88 2.79
N GLU A 22 2.25 12.84 2.19
CA GLU A 22 0.91 13.30 2.59
C GLU A 22 -0.05 12.90 1.47
N LEU A 23 -1.11 12.15 1.78
CA LEU A 23 -1.91 11.46 0.75
C LEU A 23 -2.45 12.44 -0.30
N HIS A 24 -3.14 13.50 0.11
CA HIS A 24 -3.78 14.42 -0.83
C HIS A 24 -2.73 15.14 -1.71
N LYS A 25 -1.61 15.55 -1.12
CA LYS A 25 -0.49 16.14 -1.85
C LYS A 25 0.18 15.14 -2.81
N TYR A 26 0.34 13.90 -2.39
CA TYR A 26 0.89 12.83 -3.22
C TYR A 26 -0.01 12.55 -4.42
N LEU A 27 -1.33 12.48 -4.21
CA LEU A 27 -2.32 12.26 -5.28
C LEU A 27 -2.38 13.46 -6.24
N GLY A 28 -2.35 14.69 -5.73
CA GLY A 28 -2.55 15.89 -6.54
C GLY A 28 -3.89 15.83 -7.28
N ASP A 29 -3.90 16.20 -8.56
CA ASP A 29 -5.11 16.14 -9.41
C ASP A 29 -5.33 14.75 -10.07
N GLY A 30 -4.56 13.74 -9.67
CA GLY A 30 -4.62 12.39 -10.23
C GLY A 30 -5.58 11.46 -9.48
N TRP A 31 -5.90 10.33 -10.12
CA TRP A 31 -6.61 9.24 -9.45
C TRP A 31 -5.67 8.49 -8.49
N GLY A 32 -6.22 7.90 -7.44
CA GLY A 32 -5.49 7.11 -6.46
C GLY A 32 -6.05 5.70 -6.30
N ILE A 33 -5.17 4.71 -6.20
CA ILE A 33 -5.48 3.38 -5.68
C ILE A 33 -4.66 3.20 -4.39
N LEU A 34 -5.35 3.15 -3.26
CA LEU A 34 -4.79 2.67 -2.00
C LEU A 34 -5.26 1.23 -1.81
N PHE A 35 -4.33 0.28 -1.73
CA PHE A 35 -4.63 -1.12 -1.45
C PHE A 35 -3.78 -1.61 -0.29
N SER A 36 -4.34 -2.48 0.54
CA SER A 36 -3.61 -3.06 1.67
C SER A 36 -3.32 -4.54 1.44
N HIS A 37 -2.29 -5.02 2.11
CA HIS A 37 -1.97 -6.44 2.24
C HIS A 37 -1.78 -6.78 3.72
N PRO A 38 -2.11 -8.01 4.19
CA PRO A 38 -2.07 -8.32 5.61
C PRO A 38 -0.68 -8.25 6.25
N LYS A 39 0.35 -8.73 5.53
CA LYS A 39 1.71 -8.83 6.06
C LYS A 39 2.75 -9.05 4.97
N ASP A 40 3.91 -8.45 5.14
CA ASP A 40 5.12 -8.73 4.38
C ASP A 40 5.55 -10.21 4.49
N TYR A 41 6.38 -10.67 3.55
CA TYR A 41 6.91 -12.04 3.52
C TYR A 41 5.86 -13.15 3.47
N THR A 42 4.66 -12.84 2.97
CA THR A 42 3.59 -13.83 2.75
C THR A 42 3.36 -14.09 1.26
N PRO A 43 3.13 -15.37 0.85
CA PRO A 43 3.26 -15.77 -0.55
C PRO A 43 2.26 -15.09 -1.49
N VAL A 44 0.99 -14.94 -1.07
CA VAL A 44 -0.04 -14.30 -1.90
C VAL A 44 0.27 -12.82 -2.09
N CYS A 45 0.57 -12.10 -1.01
CA CYS A 45 0.91 -10.69 -1.04
C CYS A 45 2.11 -10.43 -1.97
N THR A 46 3.13 -11.30 -1.95
CA THR A 46 4.28 -11.19 -2.86
C THR A 46 3.83 -11.20 -4.31
N THR A 47 2.94 -12.12 -4.69
CA THR A 47 2.42 -12.21 -6.07
C THR A 47 1.56 -11.00 -6.46
N GLU A 48 0.75 -10.48 -5.53
CA GLU A 48 -0.13 -9.33 -5.77
C GLU A 48 0.68 -8.05 -5.99
N LEU A 49 1.62 -7.75 -5.09
CA LEU A 49 2.46 -6.56 -5.21
C LEU A 49 3.37 -6.61 -6.45
N GLY A 50 3.92 -7.78 -6.77
CA GLY A 50 4.69 -7.97 -8.00
C GLY A 50 3.84 -7.76 -9.26
N ARG A 51 2.57 -8.20 -9.25
CA ARG A 51 1.65 -7.96 -10.37
C ARG A 51 1.32 -6.48 -10.53
N VAL A 52 1.09 -5.76 -9.44
CA VAL A 52 0.86 -4.30 -9.46
C VAL A 52 2.09 -3.58 -10.02
N ALA A 53 3.30 -3.99 -9.64
CA ALA A 53 4.54 -3.40 -10.15
C ALA A 53 4.67 -3.55 -11.67
N ASN A 54 4.36 -4.75 -12.17
CA ASN A 54 4.33 -5.04 -13.61
C ASN A 54 3.24 -4.26 -14.36
N LEU A 55 2.15 -3.89 -13.70
CA LEU A 55 1.05 -3.10 -14.26
C LEU A 55 1.19 -1.59 -14.05
N LYS A 56 2.22 -1.11 -13.34
CA LYS A 56 2.39 0.30 -13.00
C LYS A 56 2.29 1.23 -14.21
N SER A 57 2.90 0.86 -15.33
CA SER A 57 2.82 1.63 -16.58
C SER A 57 1.39 1.76 -17.13
N GLU A 58 0.51 0.79 -16.90
CA GLU A 58 -0.90 0.86 -17.28
C GLU A 58 -1.69 1.80 -16.38
N PHE A 59 -1.39 1.84 -15.09
CA PHE A 59 -1.95 2.83 -14.17
C PHE A 59 -1.50 4.26 -14.52
N ASP A 60 -0.22 4.43 -14.84
CA ASP A 60 0.34 5.73 -15.23
C ASP A 60 -0.29 6.30 -16.50
N LYS A 61 -0.54 5.47 -17.52
CA LYS A 61 -1.26 5.85 -18.74
C LYS A 61 -2.67 6.41 -18.46
N ARG A 62 -3.24 6.09 -17.31
CA ARG A 62 -4.60 6.50 -16.88
C ARG A 62 -4.57 7.60 -15.83
N ASN A 63 -3.40 8.19 -15.55
CA ASN A 63 -3.19 9.18 -14.49
C ASN A 63 -3.62 8.65 -13.11
N VAL A 64 -3.31 7.37 -12.83
CA VAL A 64 -3.60 6.70 -11.56
C VAL A 64 -2.30 6.47 -10.79
N LYS A 65 -2.23 6.98 -9.57
CA LYS A 65 -1.16 6.72 -8.61
C LYS A 65 -1.56 5.57 -7.69
N VAL A 66 -0.59 4.75 -7.33
CA VAL A 66 -0.82 3.50 -6.59
C VAL A 66 0.00 3.53 -5.30
N LEU A 67 -0.61 3.12 -4.19
CA LEU A 67 0.02 2.98 -2.88
C LEU A 67 -0.38 1.64 -2.26
N ALA A 68 0.61 0.87 -1.80
CA ALA A 68 0.38 -0.29 -0.96
C ALA A 68 0.42 0.10 0.53
N LEU A 69 -0.15 -0.73 1.40
CA LEU A 69 -0.14 -0.52 2.85
C LEU A 69 -0.14 -1.85 3.60
N SER A 70 0.71 -1.99 4.61
CA SER A 70 0.50 -2.95 5.69
C SER A 70 0.89 -2.35 7.03
N VAL A 71 0.71 -3.15 8.09
CA VAL A 71 1.04 -2.77 9.46
C VAL A 71 2.49 -3.11 9.84
N ASP A 72 3.30 -3.52 8.86
CA ASP A 72 4.72 -3.80 9.05
C ASP A 72 5.52 -2.49 9.04
N PRO A 73 6.69 -2.44 9.70
CA PRO A 73 7.56 -1.27 9.67
C PRO A 73 8.23 -1.10 8.29
N VAL A 74 8.64 0.14 7.97
CA VAL A 74 9.21 0.48 6.65
C VAL A 74 10.48 -0.30 6.29
N ASP A 75 11.26 -0.71 7.29
CA ASP A 75 12.49 -1.48 7.06
C ASP A 75 12.18 -2.92 6.60
N ASP A 76 11.08 -3.51 7.06
CA ASP A 76 10.61 -4.81 6.60
C ASP A 76 10.17 -4.72 5.13
N HIS A 77 9.44 -3.66 4.75
CA HIS A 77 9.06 -3.43 3.35
C HIS A 77 10.29 -3.35 2.43
N LYS A 78 11.32 -2.60 2.84
CA LYS A 78 12.55 -2.45 2.05
C LYS A 78 13.28 -3.78 1.89
N GLY A 79 13.29 -4.62 2.92
CA GLY A 79 13.82 -5.98 2.84
C GLY A 79 13.01 -6.83 1.86
N TRP A 80 11.69 -6.84 2.03
CA TRP A 80 10.76 -7.69 1.29
C TRP A 80 10.62 -7.33 -0.20
N ILE A 81 10.83 -6.07 -0.58
CA ILE A 81 10.87 -5.64 -1.99
C ILE A 81 11.86 -6.48 -2.82
N ASN A 82 12.98 -6.92 -2.24
CA ASN A 82 13.93 -7.76 -2.94
C ASN A 82 13.32 -9.13 -3.29
N ASP A 83 12.61 -9.76 -2.35
CA ASP A 83 11.94 -11.03 -2.55
C ASP A 83 10.83 -10.92 -3.62
N ILE A 84 10.07 -9.82 -3.60
CA ILE A 84 9.05 -9.55 -4.63
C ILE A 84 9.72 -9.44 -6.00
N ASN A 85 10.76 -8.62 -6.12
CA ASN A 85 11.44 -8.37 -7.38
C ASN A 85 12.06 -9.64 -7.96
N GLU A 86 12.72 -10.44 -7.11
CA GLU A 86 13.34 -11.70 -7.50
C GLU A 86 12.28 -12.73 -7.95
N THR A 87 11.27 -12.97 -7.12
CA THR A 87 10.31 -14.06 -7.36
C THR A 87 9.26 -13.71 -8.42
N GLN A 88 8.92 -12.43 -8.60
CA GLN A 88 7.89 -11.97 -9.52
C GLN A 88 8.45 -11.34 -10.81
N SER A 89 9.77 -11.37 -10.98
CA SER A 89 10.48 -10.82 -12.15
C SER A 89 10.07 -9.38 -12.46
N CYS A 90 10.03 -8.54 -11.42
CA CYS A 90 9.57 -7.15 -11.51
C CYS A 90 10.52 -6.19 -10.78
N SER A 91 10.19 -4.90 -10.83
CA SER A 91 10.76 -3.88 -9.97
C SER A 91 9.62 -3.10 -9.34
N VAL A 92 9.41 -3.28 -8.03
CA VAL A 92 8.45 -2.48 -7.25
C VAL A 92 8.82 -1.01 -7.41
N ASN A 93 7.86 -0.23 -7.91
CA ASN A 93 8.03 1.11 -8.45
C ASN A 93 6.88 2.04 -8.01
N TYR A 94 6.40 1.80 -6.78
CA TYR A 94 5.38 2.56 -6.09
C TYR A 94 5.62 2.43 -4.57
N PRO A 95 5.14 3.39 -3.77
CA PRO A 95 5.36 3.39 -2.33
C PRO A 95 4.56 2.30 -1.62
N ILE A 96 5.19 1.68 -0.63
CA ILE A 96 4.54 0.84 0.39
C ILE A 96 4.51 1.63 1.69
N ILE A 97 3.32 1.91 2.20
CA ILE A 97 3.07 2.66 3.44
C ILE A 97 3.27 1.73 4.64
N ALA A 98 4.08 2.20 5.60
CA ALA A 98 4.23 1.56 6.89
C ALA A 98 3.22 2.14 7.89
N ASP A 99 2.31 1.30 8.38
CA ASP A 99 1.27 1.67 9.35
C ASP A 99 1.36 0.83 10.65
N PRO A 100 2.51 0.84 11.37
CA PRO A 100 2.75 -0.05 12.51
C PRO A 100 1.82 0.21 13.71
N ASP A 101 1.26 1.42 13.81
CA ASP A 101 0.28 1.79 14.84
C ASP A 101 -1.18 1.62 14.35
N LYS A 102 -1.38 1.07 13.15
CA LYS A 102 -2.67 0.73 12.55
C LYS A 102 -3.59 1.91 12.29
N LYS A 103 -3.09 3.15 12.40
CA LYS A 103 -3.93 4.35 12.31
C LYS A 103 -4.60 4.46 10.96
N ILE A 104 -3.89 4.21 9.87
CA ILE A 104 -4.44 4.34 8.52
C ILE A 104 -5.37 3.17 8.22
N ALA A 105 -5.00 1.95 8.61
CA ALA A 105 -5.82 0.76 8.48
C ALA A 105 -7.15 0.89 9.24
N GLU A 106 -7.15 1.46 10.45
CA GLU A 106 -8.36 1.78 11.22
C GLU A 106 -9.15 2.93 10.61
N MET A 107 -8.47 3.98 10.13
CA MET A 107 -9.08 5.15 9.50
C MET A 107 -9.88 4.77 8.24
N TYR A 108 -9.39 3.81 7.46
CA TYR A 108 -10.05 3.28 6.27
C TYR A 108 -10.89 2.02 6.53
N ASP A 109 -11.01 1.58 7.79
CA ASP A 109 -11.77 0.38 8.20
C ASP A 109 -11.33 -0.90 7.46
N MET A 110 -10.02 -1.07 7.27
CA MET A 110 -9.40 -2.20 6.56
C MET A 110 -9.15 -3.41 7.47
N ILE A 111 -9.30 -3.27 8.78
CA ILE A 111 -9.08 -4.35 9.75
C ILE A 111 -10.39 -5.09 9.98
N HIS A 112 -10.47 -6.32 9.48
CA HIS A 112 -11.62 -7.16 9.71
C HIS A 112 -11.80 -7.44 11.22
N PRO A 113 -13.01 -7.36 11.81
CA PRO A 113 -13.22 -7.58 13.25
C PRO A 113 -12.76 -8.95 13.77
N ASN A 114 -12.75 -9.95 12.89
CA ASN A 114 -12.27 -11.31 13.17
C ASN A 114 -10.85 -11.57 12.67
N ALA A 115 -10.09 -10.52 12.30
CA ALA A 115 -8.69 -10.67 11.92
C ALA A 115 -7.92 -11.28 13.10
N LEU A 116 -7.19 -12.36 12.82
CA LEU A 116 -6.34 -12.97 13.83
C LEU A 116 -5.08 -12.11 13.96
N ASN A 117 -4.81 -11.59 15.16
CA ASN A 117 -3.61 -10.76 15.47
C ASN A 117 -2.29 -11.55 15.48
N ASN A 118 -2.25 -12.75 14.88
CA ASN A 118 -1.12 -13.68 14.96
C ASN A 118 -0.53 -14.07 13.59
N LEU A 119 -0.96 -13.42 12.50
CA LEU A 119 -0.36 -13.60 11.18
C LEU A 119 0.88 -12.72 11.04
#